data_AF-T1BK65-F1
#
_entry.id   AF-T1BK65-F1
#
_cell.length_a   1.000
_cell.length_b   1.000
_cell.length_c   1.000
_cell.angle_alpha   90.00
_cell.angle_beta   90.00
_cell.angle_gamma   90.00
#
_symmetry.space_group_name_H-M   'P 1'
#
loop_
_entity.id
_entity.type
_entity.pdbx_description
1 polymer ?
#
loop_
_entity_poly.entity_id
_entity_poly.type
_entity_poly.pdbx_seq_one_letter_code
_entity_poly.pdbx_strand_id
1 'polypeptide(L)'
;RRGYWQFYSHSGKAFGCQTQNWERSSCARLTQDERVRFDEALDEHHWLGHRLVGETMRYVALGQDGEWLATLGFGAAALSCGPRDRFIAWSDDQHFRRLRYVTNNQRFCVLPAGQRHNLASNVLAKALKADLR
;
A
#
# COMPACT_ATOMS: atom_id res chain seq x y z
N ARG A 1 -10.94 41.18 -24.41
CA ARG A 1 -9.69 40.73 -23.74
C ARG A 1 -9.83 39.25 -23.35
N ARG A 2 -9.13 38.36 -24.06
CA ARG A 2 -8.61 37.03 -23.67
C ARG A 2 -8.53 36.19 -24.94
N GLY A 3 -7.33 36.13 -25.50
CA GLY A 3 -7.00 35.38 -26.70
C GLY A 3 -6.04 34.24 -26.37
N TYR A 4 -6.27 33.14 -27.08
CA TYR A 4 -5.29 32.24 -27.68
C TYR A 4 -4.21 31.60 -26.80
N TRP A 5 -4.44 30.31 -26.51
CA TRP A 5 -3.39 29.34 -26.21
C TRP A 5 -2.61 29.04 -27.50
N GLN A 6 -1.38 29.52 -27.59
CA GLN A 6 -0.43 29.13 -28.64
C GLN A 6 0.26 27.82 -28.25
N PHE A 7 0.17 26.83 -29.13
CA PHE A 7 1.01 25.65 -29.16
C PHE A 7 2.45 26.08 -29.48
N TYR A 8 3.40 25.78 -28.59
CA TYR A 8 4.82 25.75 -28.93
C TYR A 8 5.23 24.29 -29.13
N SER A 9 5.44 23.90 -30.40
CA SER A 9 6.22 22.73 -30.76
C SER A 9 7.65 23.18 -31.04
N HIS A 10 8.62 22.78 -30.23
CA HIS A 10 10.03 22.78 -30.59
C HIS A 10 10.68 21.49 -30.11
N SER A 11 11.12 20.69 -31.09
CA SER A 11 12.24 19.73 -31.06
C SER A 11 12.32 18.71 -29.91
N GLY A 12 11.88 17.49 -30.21
CA GLY A 12 12.79 16.34 -30.19
C GLY A 12 13.34 15.88 -28.84
N LYS A 13 12.47 15.43 -27.94
CA LYS A 13 12.70 14.20 -27.16
C LYS A 13 11.37 13.50 -27.04
N ALA A 14 11.29 12.26 -27.50
CA ALA A 14 10.19 11.40 -27.09
C ALA A 14 10.17 11.42 -25.55
N PHE A 15 9.12 11.99 -24.96
CA PHE A 15 8.73 11.61 -23.60
C PHE A 15 8.33 10.14 -23.73
N GLY A 16 9.33 9.26 -23.70
CA GLY A 16 9.11 7.87 -23.41
C GLY A 16 8.44 7.87 -22.05
N CYS A 17 7.12 7.69 -22.05
CA CYS A 17 6.48 6.95 -20.99
C CYS A 17 7.22 5.61 -20.99
N GLN A 18 8.33 5.54 -20.27
CA GLN A 18 8.90 4.26 -19.94
C GLN A 18 7.75 3.57 -19.23
N THR A 19 7.24 2.51 -19.84
CA THR A 19 6.33 1.57 -19.20
C THR A 19 7.07 1.02 -18.01
N GLN A 20 7.01 1.74 -16.89
CA GLN A 20 7.62 1.37 -15.64
C GLN A 20 6.96 0.03 -15.29
N ASN A 21 7.76 -1.02 -15.32
CA ASN A 21 7.32 -2.42 -15.42
C ASN A 21 6.78 -2.95 -14.07
N TRP A 22 6.02 -2.12 -13.34
CA TRP A 22 5.42 -2.40 -12.03
C TRP A 22 4.34 -3.47 -12.12
N GLU A 23 3.78 -3.71 -13.31
CA GLU A 23 2.87 -4.82 -13.57
C GLU A 23 3.47 -6.15 -13.07
N ARG A 24 4.81 -6.30 -13.20
CA ARG A 24 5.56 -7.47 -12.78
C ARG A 24 6.00 -7.48 -11.32
N SER A 25 5.65 -6.47 -10.51
CA SER A 25 5.85 -6.56 -9.06
C SER A 25 5.06 -7.72 -8.48
N SER A 26 5.55 -8.37 -7.44
CA SER A 26 4.80 -9.36 -6.68
C SER A 26 4.48 -8.82 -5.29
N CYS A 27 3.52 -9.44 -4.62
CA CYS A 27 3.23 -9.17 -3.21
C CYS A 27 3.18 -10.51 -2.49
N ALA A 28 4.00 -10.65 -1.45
CA ALA A 28 4.17 -11.89 -0.71
C ALA A 28 4.02 -11.65 0.78
N ARG A 29 3.53 -12.67 1.50
CA ARG A 29 3.52 -12.67 2.96
C ARG A 29 4.96 -12.71 3.45
N LEU A 30 5.27 -11.86 4.43
CA LEU A 30 6.60 -11.76 5.00
C LEU A 30 6.97 -13.05 5.73
N THR A 31 8.18 -13.53 5.52
CA THR A 31 8.74 -14.66 6.30
C THR A 31 9.21 -14.20 7.68
N GLN A 32 9.54 -15.15 8.55
CA GLN A 32 10.01 -14.83 9.90
C GLN A 32 11.36 -14.08 9.88
N ASP A 33 12.27 -14.46 9.00
CA ASP A 33 13.62 -13.91 8.90
C ASP A 33 13.64 -12.49 8.33
N GLU A 34 12.59 -12.11 7.60
CA GLU A 34 12.45 -10.77 7.00
C GLU A 34 11.85 -9.73 7.96
N ARG A 35 11.43 -10.11 9.16
CA ARG A 35 10.78 -9.20 10.12
C ARG A 35 11.66 -8.03 10.54
N VAL A 36 12.93 -8.30 10.81
CA VAL A 36 13.88 -7.24 11.23
C VAL A 36 13.98 -6.18 10.14
N ARG A 37 14.17 -6.62 8.89
CA ARG A 37 14.22 -5.72 7.72
C ARG A 37 12.92 -4.94 7.51
N PHE A 38 11.78 -5.56 7.78
CA PHE A 38 10.47 -4.89 7.73
C PHE A 38 10.35 -3.79 8.76
N ASP A 39 10.78 -4.06 9.99
CA ASP A 39 10.72 -3.10 11.07
C ASP A 39 11.68 -1.93 10.82
N GLU A 40 12.91 -2.20 10.40
CA GLU A 40 13.91 -1.19 10.00
C GLU A 40 13.38 -0.29 8.87
N ALA A 41 12.80 -0.88 7.82
CA ALA A 41 12.25 -0.12 6.69
C ALA A 41 11.10 0.80 7.11
N LEU A 42 10.26 0.38 8.06
CA LEU A 42 9.18 1.23 8.58
C LEU A 42 9.71 2.33 9.51
N ASP A 43 10.71 2.05 10.34
CA ASP A 43 11.31 3.07 11.20
C ASP A 43 12.03 4.14 10.39
N GLU A 44 12.66 3.76 9.28
CA GLU A 44 13.35 4.70 8.39
C GLU A 44 12.37 5.53 7.54
N HIS A 45 11.33 4.91 6.99
CA HIS A 45 10.52 5.52 5.93
C HIS A 45 9.07 5.81 6.30
N HIS A 46 8.57 5.32 7.44
CA HIS A 46 7.20 5.56 7.87
C HIS A 46 7.18 6.37 9.17
N TRP A 47 6.51 7.52 9.13
CA TRP A 47 6.45 8.49 10.25
C TRP A 47 5.87 7.94 11.58
N LEU A 48 5.19 6.79 11.56
CA LEU A 48 4.70 6.07 12.76
C LEU A 48 5.55 4.87 13.19
N GLY A 49 6.69 4.62 12.52
CA GLY A 49 7.57 3.47 12.75
C GLY A 49 6.90 2.10 12.57
N HIS A 50 7.58 1.05 13.02
CA HIS A 50 7.21 -0.34 12.77
C HIS A 50 6.08 -0.91 13.63
N ARG A 51 5.70 -0.23 14.72
CA ARG A 51 4.79 -0.81 15.73
C ARG A 51 3.39 -1.11 15.15
N LEU A 52 3.06 -2.40 15.10
CA LEU A 52 1.73 -2.93 14.81
C LEU A 52 1.07 -3.44 16.10
N VAL A 53 -0.25 -3.44 16.16
CA VAL A 53 -1.02 -3.86 17.35
C VAL A 53 -2.01 -4.99 17.03
N GLY A 54 -2.20 -5.89 18.00
CA GLY A 54 -3.07 -7.06 17.89
C GLY A 54 -2.45 -8.21 17.08
N GLU A 55 -3.31 -9.07 16.54
CA GLU A 55 -2.91 -10.07 15.55
C GLU A 55 -2.54 -9.37 14.24
N THR A 56 -1.38 -9.69 13.67
CA THR A 56 -0.82 -8.93 12.55
C THR A 56 -0.37 -9.81 11.40
N MET A 57 -0.57 -9.31 10.18
CA MET A 57 -0.08 -9.88 8.93
C MET A 57 0.83 -8.85 8.26
N ARG A 58 2.01 -9.28 7.83
CA ARG A 58 2.98 -8.43 7.15
C ARG A 58 3.18 -8.93 5.73
N TYR A 59 3.26 -8.00 4.79
CA TYR A 59 3.54 -8.28 3.40
C TYR A 59 4.62 -7.35 2.88
N VAL A 60 5.32 -7.82 1.87
CA VAL A 60 6.27 -7.03 1.10
C VAL A 60 5.90 -7.08 -0.37
N ALA A 61 5.99 -5.92 -1.03
CA ALA A 61 5.96 -5.84 -2.47
C ALA A 61 7.39 -5.93 -3.01
N LEU A 62 7.61 -6.84 -3.94
CA LEU A 62 8.92 -7.08 -4.53
C LEU A 62 8.91 -6.64 -5.99
N GLY A 63 10.00 -6.03 -6.43
CA GLY A 63 10.29 -5.83 -7.85
C GLY A 63 10.79 -7.10 -8.51
N GLN A 64 11.21 -6.97 -9.77
CA GLN A 64 11.66 -8.12 -10.56
C GLN A 64 12.98 -8.70 -10.04
N ASP A 65 13.82 -7.84 -9.47
CA ASP A 65 15.15 -8.21 -8.97
C ASP A 65 15.11 -8.53 -7.47
N GLY A 66 13.90 -8.69 -6.89
CA GLY A 66 13.70 -8.94 -5.47
C GLY A 66 13.87 -7.70 -4.59
N GLU A 67 14.00 -6.51 -5.18
CA GLU A 67 14.09 -5.27 -4.42
C GLU A 67 12.75 -4.96 -3.74
N TRP A 68 12.81 -4.49 -2.49
CA TRP A 68 11.59 -4.13 -1.76
C TRP A 68 11.05 -2.80 -2.27
N LEU A 69 9.82 -2.81 -2.77
CA LEU A 69 9.14 -1.64 -3.31
C LEU A 69 8.18 -1.00 -2.31
N ALA A 70 7.56 -1.80 -1.44
CA ALA A 70 6.65 -1.33 -0.41
C ALA A 70 6.50 -2.38 0.71
N THR A 71 6.14 -1.92 1.91
CA THR A 71 5.78 -2.76 3.05
C THR A 71 4.31 -2.52 3.43
N LEU A 72 3.61 -3.59 3.81
CA LEU A 72 2.23 -3.53 4.28
C LEU A 72 2.09 -4.27 5.61
N GLY A 73 1.43 -3.64 6.58
CA GLY A 73 1.09 -4.20 7.86
C GLY A 73 -0.42 -4.13 8.08
N PHE A 74 -1.06 -5.29 8.10
CA PHE A 74 -2.46 -5.44 8.49
C PHE A 74 -2.52 -5.91 9.94
N GLY A 75 -3.49 -5.39 10.69
CA GLY A 75 -3.76 -5.83 12.05
C GLY A 75 -5.23 -6.12 12.28
N ALA A 76 -5.56 -6.71 13.42
CA ALA A 76 -6.94 -6.85 13.87
C ALA A 76 -7.70 -5.51 13.77
N ALA A 77 -9.00 -5.58 13.51
CA ALA A 77 -9.82 -4.38 13.40
C ALA A 77 -9.76 -3.54 14.69
N ALA A 78 -9.65 -2.22 14.55
CA ALA A 78 -9.80 -1.33 15.69
C ALA A 78 -11.22 -1.45 16.25
N LEU A 79 -11.33 -1.66 17.57
CA LEU A 79 -12.61 -1.78 18.27
C LEU A 79 -13.50 -0.57 18.05
N SER A 80 -12.92 0.63 17.96
CA SER A 80 -13.63 1.86 17.63
C SER A 80 -12.97 2.55 16.44
N CYS A 81 -13.72 2.80 15.37
CA CYS A 81 -13.26 3.59 14.23
C CYS A 81 -14.45 4.31 13.60
N GLY A 82 -14.78 5.49 14.15
CA GLY A 82 -15.92 6.29 13.71
C GLY A 82 -16.03 6.50 12.18
N PRO A 83 -14.94 6.80 11.45
CA PRO A 83 -14.99 6.90 9.99
C PRO A 83 -15.42 5.61 9.30
N ARG A 84 -14.86 4.45 9.68
CA ARG A 84 -15.24 3.13 9.13
C ARG A 84 -16.71 2.84 9.43
N ASP A 85 -17.09 2.99 10.69
CA ASP A 85 -18.41 2.58 11.16
C ASP A 85 -19.52 3.41 10.49
N ARG A 86 -19.28 4.72 10.26
CA ARG A 86 -20.16 5.59 9.46
C ARG A 86 -20.17 5.24 7.97
N PHE A 87 -19.01 4.94 7.38
CA PHE A 87 -18.92 4.62 5.96
C PHE A 87 -19.65 3.31 5.61
N ILE A 88 -19.47 2.28 6.43
CA ILE A 88 -20.18 1.00 6.25
C ILE A 88 -21.65 1.10 6.72
N ALA A 89 -21.96 2.12 7.52
CA ALA A 89 -23.28 2.38 8.10
C ALA A 89 -23.79 1.21 8.96
N TRP A 90 -22.92 0.66 9.81
CA TRP A 90 -23.30 -0.39 10.75
C TRP A 90 -24.14 0.15 11.90
N SER A 91 -25.16 -0.60 12.29
CA SER A 91 -25.74 -0.49 13.64
C SER A 91 -24.79 -1.11 14.67
N ASP A 92 -25.00 -0.82 15.96
CA ASP A 92 -24.15 -1.36 17.03
C ASP A 92 -24.12 -2.90 17.06
N ASP A 93 -25.27 -3.56 16.83
CA ASP A 93 -25.34 -5.02 16.74
C ASP A 93 -24.58 -5.57 15.53
N GLN A 94 -24.66 -4.88 14.38
CA GLN A 94 -23.89 -5.26 13.19
C GLN A 94 -22.40 -5.08 13.43
N HIS A 95 -22.00 -3.96 14.06
CA HIS A 95 -20.61 -3.68 14.40
C HIS A 95 -20.04 -4.80 15.27
N PHE A 96 -20.69 -5.11 16.39
CA PHE A 96 -20.23 -6.16 17.31
C PHE A 96 -20.06 -7.51 16.61
N ARG A 97 -21.01 -7.89 15.75
CA ARG A 97 -20.99 -9.20 15.07
C ARG A 97 -20.01 -9.26 13.90
N ARG A 98 -19.78 -8.14 13.20
CA ARG A 98 -19.05 -8.11 11.92
C ARG A 98 -17.62 -7.62 12.03
N LEU A 99 -17.25 -6.98 13.14
CA LEU A 99 -15.91 -6.41 13.32
C LEU A 99 -14.79 -7.44 13.09
N ARG A 100 -15.02 -8.71 13.48
CA ARG A 100 -14.09 -9.83 13.27
C ARG A 100 -13.76 -10.16 11.81
N TYR A 101 -14.55 -9.66 10.86
CA TYR A 101 -14.34 -9.85 9.41
C TYR A 101 -13.62 -8.68 8.76
N VAL A 102 -13.15 -7.72 9.55
CA VAL A 102 -12.43 -6.55 9.07
C VAL A 102 -11.00 -6.60 9.59
N THR A 103 -10.07 -6.12 8.77
CA THR A 103 -8.70 -5.84 9.17
C THR A 103 -8.40 -4.36 9.02
N ASN A 104 -7.54 -3.83 9.87
CA ASN A 104 -7.01 -2.50 9.72
C ASN A 104 -5.71 -2.54 8.91
N ASN A 105 -5.63 -1.75 7.85
CA ASN A 105 -4.34 -1.42 7.24
C ASN A 105 -3.61 -0.44 8.18
N GLN A 106 -2.78 -0.99 9.06
CA GLN A 106 -2.07 -0.23 10.08
C GLN A 106 -0.83 0.45 9.51
N ARG A 107 -0.15 -0.18 8.55
CA ARG A 107 1.03 0.37 7.88
C ARG A 107 0.96 0.13 6.40
N PHE A 108 1.19 1.20 5.66
CA PHE A 108 1.47 1.12 4.24
C PHE A 108 2.56 2.11 3.90
N CYS A 109 3.74 1.60 3.53
CA CYS A 109 4.90 2.42 3.24
C CYS A 109 5.42 2.06 1.85
N VAL A 110 5.39 3.03 0.93
CA VAL A 110 6.09 2.92 -0.35
C VAL A 110 7.53 3.33 -0.12
N LEU A 111 8.46 2.41 -0.40
CA LEU A 111 9.89 2.62 -0.18
C LEU A 111 10.48 3.47 -1.31
N PRO A 112 11.69 4.04 -1.16
CA PRO A 112 12.32 4.85 -2.20
C PRO A 112 12.37 4.17 -3.58
N ALA A 113 12.70 2.88 -3.63
CA ALA A 113 12.72 2.10 -4.88
C ALA A 113 11.34 1.94 -5.55
N GLY A 114 10.27 2.11 -4.77
CA GLY A 114 8.88 2.01 -5.17
C GLY A 114 8.20 3.34 -5.53
N GLN A 115 8.91 4.47 -5.55
CA GLN A 115 8.34 5.78 -5.94
C GLN A 115 8.03 5.84 -7.45
N ARG A 116 7.04 5.06 -7.88
CA ARG A 116 6.61 4.84 -9.26
C ARG A 116 5.12 5.09 -9.36
N HIS A 117 4.67 5.56 -10.52
CA HIS A 117 3.26 5.87 -10.74
C HIS A 117 2.38 4.61 -10.52
N ASN A 118 1.26 4.76 -9.82
CA ASN A 118 0.30 3.69 -9.51
C ASN A 118 0.82 2.47 -8.73
N LEU A 119 2.07 2.46 -8.24
CA LEU A 119 2.58 1.31 -7.49
C LEU A 119 1.72 1.05 -6.24
N ALA A 120 1.38 2.10 -5.50
CA ALA A 120 0.65 1.97 -4.24
C ALA A 120 -0.69 1.24 -4.41
N SER A 121 -1.52 1.69 -5.36
CA SER A 121 -2.81 1.04 -5.65
C SER A 121 -2.65 -0.35 -6.23
N ASN A 122 -1.63 -0.58 -7.07
CA ASN A 122 -1.35 -1.90 -7.61
C ASN A 122 -0.94 -2.92 -6.52
N VAL A 123 -0.04 -2.51 -5.64
CA VAL A 123 0.44 -3.33 -4.51
C VAL A 123 -0.70 -3.66 -3.56
N LEU A 124 -1.56 -2.68 -3.24
CA LEU A 124 -2.73 -2.91 -2.39
C LEU A 124 -3.69 -3.94 -3.03
N ALA A 125 -3.95 -3.84 -4.33
CA ALA A 125 -4.77 -4.81 -5.06
C ALA A 125 -4.14 -6.21 -5.09
N LYS A 126 -2.81 -6.30 -5.17
CA LYS A 126 -2.08 -7.58 -5.13
C LYS A 126 -2.09 -8.21 -3.73
N ALA A 127 -1.95 -7.41 -2.67
CA ALA A 127 -2.04 -7.88 -1.30
C ALA A 127 -3.40 -8.54 -1.01
N LEU A 128 -4.49 -7.92 -1.46
CA LEU A 128 -5.85 -8.50 -1.34
C LEU A 128 -5.99 -9.86 -2.05
N LYS A 129 -5.28 -10.06 -3.17
CA LYS A 129 -5.30 -11.32 -3.92
C LYS A 129 -4.38 -12.38 -3.32
N ALA A 130 -3.31 -11.97 -2.64
CA ALA A 130 -2.33 -12.88 -2.05
C ALA A 130 -2.90 -13.67 -0.88
N ASP A 131 -3.91 -13.13 -0.18
CA ASP A 131 -4.55 -13.76 0.98
C ASP A 131 -5.79 -14.60 0.61
N LEU A 132 -6.23 -14.54 -0.66
CA LEU A 132 -7.35 -15.33 -1.20
C LEU A 132 -6.91 -16.66 -1.83
N ARG A 133 -5.64 -17.04 -1.66
CA ARG A 133 -5.05 -18.29 -2.17
C ARG A 133 -4.71 -19.20 -1.01
#